data_AF-A0A959ZRU2-F1
#
_entry.id   AF-A0A959ZRU2-F1
#
_cell.length_a   1.000
_cell.length_b   1.000
_cell.length_c   1.000
_cell.angle_alpha   90.00
_cell.angle_beta   90.00
_cell.angle_gamma   90.00
#
_symmetry.space_group_name_H-M   'P 1'
#
loop_
_entity.id
_entity.type
_entity.pdbx_description
1 polymer ?
#
loop_
_entity_poly.entity_id
_entity_poly.type
_entity_poly.pdbx_seq_one_letter_code
_entity_poly.pdbx_strand_id
1 'polypeptide(L)'
;MTDSYDQGRGGTVGRLAGRKLFADTGADAARSAATRAVMESTLAPATLLPSSGVRWAADSDREIRFHRPEIAEAGEVTIRIEEDGRPSEVEALRWRKEKNREGEMVPFRCRFSGERTFNGMTVPEGLVAGWVSGVFKPFFEARIASIAGISVP
;
A
#
# COMPACT_ATOMS: atom_id res chain seq x y z
N MET A 1 4.49 -0.43 -16.13
CA MET A 1 3.14 -0.43 -15.51
C MET A 1 3.06 0.81 -14.63
N THR A 2 1.91 1.47 -14.58
CA THR A 2 1.70 2.64 -13.74
C THR A 2 0.46 2.41 -12.91
N ASP A 3 0.62 2.53 -11.60
CA ASP A 3 -0.44 2.45 -10.61
C ASP A 3 -0.69 3.85 -10.05
N SER A 4 -1.96 4.19 -9.82
CA SER A 4 -2.33 5.51 -9.30
C SER A 4 -3.61 5.46 -8.49
N TYR A 5 -3.74 6.39 -7.55
CA TYR A 5 -4.98 6.75 -6.87
C TYR A 5 -4.98 8.25 -6.58
N ASP A 6 -6.10 8.91 -6.87
CA ASP A 6 -6.35 10.32 -6.62
C ASP A 6 -7.86 10.54 -6.49
N GLN A 7 -8.33 10.99 -5.31
CA GLN A 7 -9.72 11.37 -5.02
C GLN A 7 -10.78 10.45 -5.64
N GLY A 8 -10.77 9.16 -5.28
CA GLY A 8 -11.74 8.18 -5.76
C GLY A 8 -11.52 7.69 -7.20
N ARG A 9 -10.48 8.17 -7.89
CA ARG A 9 -10.01 7.65 -9.18
C ARG A 9 -8.75 6.87 -8.96
N GLY A 10 -8.67 5.66 -9.49
CA GLY A 10 -7.45 4.88 -9.39
C GLY A 10 -7.52 3.61 -10.21
N GLY A 11 -6.38 2.95 -10.30
CA GLY A 11 -6.26 1.70 -11.03
C GLY A 11 -4.86 1.48 -11.57
N THR A 12 -4.79 0.77 -12.70
CA THR A 12 -3.54 0.33 -13.31
C THR A 12 -3.57 0.55 -14.81
N VAL A 13 -2.47 1.08 -15.35
CA VAL A 13 -2.23 1.18 -16.79
C VAL A 13 -0.97 0.41 -17.17
N GLY A 14 -1.12 -0.57 -18.07
CA GLY A 14 -0.03 -1.29 -18.68
C GLY A 14 0.40 -0.63 -19.99
N ARG A 15 1.70 -0.35 -20.13
CA ARG A 15 2.29 0.17 -21.37
C ARG A 15 3.50 -0.67 -21.79
N LEU A 16 3.69 -0.80 -23.10
CA LEU A 16 4.88 -1.36 -23.72
C LEU A 16 5.30 -0.44 -24.87
N ALA A 17 6.58 -0.04 -24.90
CA ALA A 17 7.12 0.90 -25.88
C ALA A 17 6.25 2.17 -26.03
N GLY A 18 5.79 2.74 -24.91
CA GLY A 18 4.92 3.93 -24.87
C GLY A 18 3.44 3.67 -25.20
N ARG A 19 3.10 2.55 -25.82
CA ARG A 19 1.73 2.19 -26.21
C ARG A 19 0.97 1.57 -25.06
N LYS A 20 -0.29 1.98 -24.86
CA LYS A 20 -1.19 1.40 -23.86
C LYS A 20 -1.61 0.00 -24.31
N LEU A 21 -1.33 -1.01 -23.49
CA LEU A 21 -1.73 -2.40 -23.74
C LEU A 21 -3.05 -2.72 -23.03
N PHE A 22 -3.18 -2.27 -21.77
CA PHE A 22 -4.39 -2.42 -21.00
C PHE A 22 -4.55 -1.24 -20.03
N ALA A 23 -5.77 -1.02 -19.57
CA ALA A 23 -6.01 -0.29 -18.35
C ALA A 23 -7.23 -0.84 -17.65
N ASP A 24 -7.15 -0.86 -16.33
CA ASP A 24 -8.29 -1.02 -15.46
C ASP A 24 -8.39 0.22 -14.59
N THR A 25 -9.41 1.03 -14.84
CA THR A 25 -9.71 2.28 -14.13
C THR A 25 -11.20 2.34 -13.76
N GLY A 26 -11.84 1.17 -13.66
CA GLY A 26 -13.23 1.06 -13.24
C GLY A 26 -13.41 1.34 -11.74
N ALA A 27 -14.66 1.40 -11.28
CA ALA A 27 -14.96 1.64 -9.87
C ALA A 27 -14.33 0.59 -8.93
N ASP A 28 -14.35 -0.69 -9.33
CA ASP A 28 -13.70 -1.75 -8.57
C ASP A 28 -12.17 -1.55 -8.47
N ALA A 29 -11.53 -1.14 -9.56
CA ALA A 29 -10.10 -0.83 -9.58
C ALA A 29 -9.78 0.37 -8.69
N ALA A 30 -10.60 1.42 -8.73
CA ALA A 30 -10.43 2.59 -7.88
C ALA A 30 -10.53 2.24 -6.38
N ARG A 31 -11.50 1.40 -5.99
CA ARG A 31 -11.64 0.90 -4.61
C ARG A 31 -10.42 0.09 -4.18
N SER A 32 -9.93 -0.80 -5.05
CA SER A 32 -8.72 -1.59 -4.76
C SER A 32 -7.46 -0.72 -4.69
N ALA A 33 -7.40 0.32 -5.51
CA ALA A 33 -6.29 1.26 -5.56
C ALA A 33 -6.25 2.20 -4.35
N ALA A 34 -7.41 2.55 -3.77
CA ALA A 34 -7.50 3.36 -2.55
C ALA A 34 -6.72 2.71 -1.40
N THR A 35 -7.07 1.47 -1.01
CA THR A 35 -6.37 0.75 0.05
C THR A 35 -4.89 0.58 -0.29
N ARG A 36 -4.55 0.25 -1.55
CA ARG A 36 -3.16 0.11 -1.98
C ARG A 36 -2.37 1.40 -1.74
N ALA A 37 -2.89 2.55 -2.17
CA ALA A 37 -2.20 3.83 -2.00
C ALA A 37 -2.00 4.18 -0.52
N VAL A 38 -2.99 3.90 0.34
CA VAL A 38 -2.85 4.09 1.79
C VAL A 38 -1.81 3.14 2.39
N MET A 39 -1.80 1.86 2.00
CA MET A 39 -0.76 0.92 2.43
C MET A 39 0.64 1.34 1.93
N GLU A 40 0.78 1.74 0.67
CA GLU A 40 2.04 2.17 0.06
C GLU A 40 2.59 3.45 0.70
N SER A 41 1.74 4.27 1.33
CA SER A 41 2.21 5.46 2.07
C SER A 41 3.13 5.12 3.25
N THR A 42 3.14 3.86 3.71
CA THR A 42 4.13 3.34 4.68
C THR A 42 5.56 3.32 4.14
N LEU A 43 5.75 3.29 2.82
CA LEU A 43 7.05 3.39 2.16
C LEU A 43 7.53 4.85 2.04
N ALA A 44 6.68 5.82 2.38
CA ALA A 44 7.01 7.24 2.45
C ALA A 44 6.57 7.81 3.81
N PRO A 45 7.27 7.50 4.91
CA PRO A 45 6.81 7.78 6.28
C PRO A 45 6.48 9.26 6.55
N ALA A 46 7.15 10.19 5.84
CA ALA A 46 6.86 11.62 5.93
C ALA A 46 5.41 11.98 5.57
N THR A 47 4.71 11.15 4.80
CA THR A 47 3.30 11.34 4.45
C THR A 47 2.35 10.96 5.58
N LEU A 48 2.82 10.20 6.57
CA LEU A 48 2.00 9.63 7.64
C LEU A 48 2.00 10.44 8.94
N LEU A 49 2.55 11.65 8.92
CA LEU A 49 2.54 12.55 10.07
C LEU A 49 1.10 12.93 10.46
N PRO A 50 0.78 13.10 11.76
CA PRO A 50 -0.54 13.54 12.21
C PRO A 50 -1.00 14.86 11.57
N SER A 51 -0.06 15.77 11.25
CA SER A 51 -0.33 17.03 10.54
C SER A 51 -0.89 16.84 9.14
N SER A 52 -0.73 15.65 8.55
CA SER A 52 -1.29 15.27 7.25
C SER A 52 -2.73 14.71 7.35
N GLY A 53 -3.36 14.80 8.52
CA GLY A 53 -4.73 14.30 8.76
C GLY A 53 -4.81 12.81 9.14
N VAL A 54 -3.67 12.12 9.20
CA VAL A 54 -3.61 10.71 9.59
C VAL A 54 -3.94 10.54 11.07
N ARG A 55 -4.80 9.58 11.38
CA ARG A 55 -5.13 9.21 12.76
C ARG A 55 -4.44 7.90 13.11
N TRP A 56 -3.81 7.87 14.27
CA TRP A 56 -3.03 6.75 14.76
C TRP A 56 -3.65 6.17 16.03
N ALA A 57 -3.48 4.86 16.20
CA ALA A 57 -3.72 4.13 17.42
C ALA A 57 -2.58 3.13 17.65
N ALA A 58 -2.25 2.88 18.92
CA ALA A 58 -1.32 1.82 19.30
C ALA A 58 -2.10 0.75 20.05
N ASP A 59 -2.01 -0.49 19.58
CA ASP A 59 -2.63 -1.64 20.26
C ASP A 59 -1.65 -2.32 21.21
N SER A 60 -0.36 -2.27 20.85
CA SER A 60 0.75 -2.76 21.65
C SER A 60 2.06 -2.14 21.17
N ASP A 61 3.17 -2.47 21.82
CA ASP A 61 4.51 -2.09 21.37
C ASP A 61 4.89 -2.71 20.01
N ARG A 62 4.16 -3.73 19.55
CA ARG A 62 4.43 -4.46 18.30
C ARG A 62 3.36 -4.31 17.23
N GLU A 63 2.27 -3.58 17.52
CA GLU A 63 1.18 -3.38 16.58
C GLU A 63 0.60 -1.96 16.72
N ILE A 64 0.71 -1.19 15.64
CA ILE A 64 0.11 0.14 15.51
C ILE A 64 -0.82 0.16 14.32
N ARG A 65 -1.81 1.05 14.36
CA ARG A 65 -2.81 1.20 13.31
C ARG A 65 -2.92 2.65 12.90
N PHE A 66 -3.17 2.88 11.62
CA PHE A 66 -3.54 4.20 11.13
C PHE A 66 -4.68 4.14 10.13
N HIS A 67 -5.41 5.23 10.03
CA HIS A 67 -6.36 5.45 8.95
C HIS A 67 -6.28 6.88 8.44
N ARG A 68 -6.68 7.05 7.18
CA ARG A 68 -6.80 8.33 6.47
C ARG A 68 -8.28 8.67 6.29
N PRO A 69 -8.88 9.50 7.16
CA PRO A 69 -10.31 9.81 7.09
C PRO A 69 -10.75 10.36 5.72
N GLU A 70 -9.84 10.99 4.98
CA GLU A 70 -10.06 11.54 3.65
C GLU A 70 -10.17 10.48 2.54
N ILE A 71 -9.80 9.22 2.81
CA ILE A 71 -9.87 8.09 1.88
C ILE A 71 -10.75 7.00 2.50
N ALA A 72 -12.07 7.22 2.52
CA ALA A 72 -13.01 6.35 3.21
C ALA A 72 -13.03 4.89 2.67
N GLU A 73 -12.67 4.69 1.40
CA GLU A 73 -12.56 3.36 0.80
C GLU A 73 -11.37 2.56 1.35
N ALA A 74 -10.34 3.26 1.86
CA ALA A 74 -9.24 2.63 2.57
C ALA A 74 -9.63 2.49 4.04
N GLY A 75 -9.85 1.25 4.46
CA GLY A 75 -10.03 0.93 5.87
C GLY A 75 -8.77 1.23 6.69
N GLU A 76 -8.80 0.81 7.95
CA GLU A 76 -7.64 0.88 8.82
C GLU A 76 -6.49 0.00 8.30
N VAL A 77 -5.27 0.51 8.44
CA VAL A 77 -4.04 -0.17 8.09
C VAL A 77 -3.29 -0.51 9.37
N THR A 78 -2.98 -1.79 9.54
CA THR A 78 -2.17 -2.30 10.65
C THR A 78 -0.72 -2.42 10.21
N ILE A 79 0.20 -1.93 11.05
CA ILE A 79 1.64 -2.10 10.90
C ILE A 79 2.13 -2.98 12.06
N ARG A 80 2.84 -4.05 11.73
CA ARG A 80 3.53 -4.91 12.70
C ARG A 80 4.99 -4.53 12.79
N ILE A 81 5.50 -4.53 14.01
CA ILE A 81 6.83 -4.02 14.36
C ILE A 81 7.65 -5.13 15.01
N GLU A 82 8.89 -5.27 14.58
CA GLU A 82 9.89 -6.17 15.16
C GLU A 82 10.46 -5.64 16.48
N GLU A 83 11.30 -6.43 17.14
CA GLU A 83 11.84 -6.09 18.47
C GLU A 83 12.78 -4.91 18.47
N ASP A 84 13.45 -4.74 17.34
CA ASP A 84 14.35 -3.63 17.06
C ASP A 84 13.60 -2.37 16.57
N GLY A 85 12.26 -2.38 16.59
CA GLY A 85 11.43 -1.23 16.21
C GLY A 85 11.18 -1.09 14.70
N ARG A 86 11.64 -2.04 13.88
CA ARG A 86 11.44 -1.99 12.42
C ARG A 86 10.05 -2.47 12.01
N PRO A 87 9.37 -1.80 11.06
CA PRO A 87 8.17 -2.36 10.45
C PRO A 87 8.51 -3.64 9.67
N SER A 88 7.82 -4.75 9.94
CA SER A 88 7.97 -5.99 9.18
C SER A 88 6.79 -6.32 8.29
N GLU A 89 5.60 -5.82 8.62
CA GLU A 89 4.39 -6.14 7.87
C GLU A 89 3.40 -4.98 7.89
N VAL A 90 2.68 -4.82 6.79
CA VAL A 90 1.54 -3.92 6.67
C VAL A 90 0.35 -4.70 6.15
N GLU A 91 -0.80 -4.57 6.79
CA GLU A 91 -2.01 -5.30 6.45
C GLU A 91 -3.23 -4.38 6.48
N ALA A 92 -4.14 -4.57 5.51
CA ALA A 92 -5.42 -3.90 5.48
C ALA A 92 -6.44 -4.75 4.73
N LEU A 93 -7.73 -4.45 4.92
CA LEU A 93 -8.76 -4.99 4.04
C LEU A 93 -8.74 -4.25 2.70
N ARG A 94 -8.52 -4.99 1.61
CA ARG A 94 -8.45 -4.46 0.26
C ARG A 94 -9.56 -5.04 -0.60
N TRP A 95 -10.18 -4.19 -1.41
CA TRP A 95 -11.21 -4.61 -2.34
C TRP A 95 -10.65 -5.58 -3.39
N ARG A 96 -11.32 -6.73 -3.52
CA ARG A 96 -11.04 -7.76 -4.51
C ARG A 96 -12.31 -8.01 -5.34
N LYS A 97 -12.19 -7.87 -6.66
CA LYS A 97 -13.25 -8.19 -7.62
C LYS A 97 -12.72 -9.20 -8.64
N GLU A 98 -13.37 -10.35 -8.71
CA GLU A 98 -13.16 -11.31 -9.80
C GLU A 98 -14.31 -11.20 -10.79
N LYS A 99 -14.05 -11.52 -12.07
CA LYS A 99 -14.97 -11.32 -13.19
C LYS A 99 -16.39 -11.85 -12.92
N ASN A 100 -16.51 -12.97 -12.21
CA ASN A 100 -17.77 -13.68 -11.98
C ASN A 100 -18.11 -13.84 -10.48
N ARG A 101 -17.59 -12.98 -9.61
CA ARG A 101 -17.92 -12.97 -8.18
C ARG A 101 -18.33 -11.58 -7.74
N GLU A 102 -19.19 -11.51 -6.73
CA GLU A 102 -19.38 -10.24 -6.02
C GLU A 102 -18.04 -9.79 -5.43
N GLY A 103 -17.84 -8.48 -5.39
CA GLY A 103 -16.63 -7.94 -4.82
C GLY A 103 -16.69 -7.96 -3.30
N GLU A 104 -15.55 -8.19 -2.67
CA GLU A 104 -15.44 -8.32 -1.22
C GLU A 104 -14.17 -7.63 -0.71
N MET A 105 -14.20 -7.27 0.56
CA MET A 105 -13.04 -6.77 1.28
C MET A 105 -12.27 -7.97 1.84
N VAL A 106 -11.05 -8.18 1.35
CA VAL A 106 -10.21 -9.33 1.71
C VAL A 106 -8.91 -8.81 2.31
N PRO A 107 -8.39 -9.44 3.38
CA PRO A 107 -7.08 -9.08 3.90
C PRO A 107 -6.00 -9.15 2.82
N PHE A 108 -5.25 -8.06 2.71
CA PHE A 108 -4.11 -7.92 1.83
C PHE A 108 -2.92 -7.45 2.66
N ARG A 109 -1.79 -8.08 2.44
CA ARG A 109 -0.64 -8.01 3.33
C ARG A 109 0.62 -7.78 2.53
N CYS A 110 1.47 -6.90 3.03
CA CYS A 110 2.79 -6.63 2.51
C CYS A 110 3.82 -6.98 3.59
N ARG A 111 4.74 -7.90 3.29
CA ARG A 111 5.86 -8.26 4.17
C ARG A 111 7.11 -7.59 3.67
N PHE A 112 7.86 -6.99 4.59
CA PHE A 112 9.10 -6.28 4.31
C PHE A 112 10.32 -7.15 4.56
N SER A 113 11.39 -6.89 3.81
CA SER A 113 12.67 -7.57 3.99
C SER A 113 13.84 -6.60 3.81
N GLY A 114 14.84 -6.74 4.67
CA GLY A 114 16.00 -5.84 4.71
C GLY A 114 15.62 -4.38 4.97
N GLU A 115 16.63 -3.53 5.10
CA GLU A 115 16.46 -2.08 5.16
C GLU A 115 17.58 -1.40 4.40
N ARG A 116 17.28 -0.23 3.83
CA ARG A 116 18.26 0.61 3.17
C ARG A 116 17.93 2.07 3.41
N THR A 117 18.97 2.86 3.67
CA THR A 117 18.84 4.31 3.84
C THR A 117 19.15 5.02 2.53
N PHE A 118 18.24 5.89 2.10
CA PHE A 118 18.40 6.79 0.97
C PHE A 118 18.18 8.23 1.45
N ASN A 119 19.19 9.09 1.32
CA ASN A 119 19.08 10.52 1.68
C ASN A 119 18.50 10.75 3.10
N GLY A 120 18.89 9.92 4.07
CA GLY A 120 18.40 10.00 5.46
C GLY A 120 17.06 9.31 5.73
N MET A 121 16.39 8.75 4.72
CA MET A 121 15.17 7.95 4.88
C MET A 121 15.49 6.47 4.83
N THR A 122 15.22 5.76 5.93
CA THR A 122 15.31 4.28 5.98
C THR A 122 13.99 3.68 5.53
N VAL A 123 14.06 2.76 4.57
CA VAL A 123 12.91 2.01 4.04
C VAL A 123 13.27 0.53 3.93
N PRO A 124 12.27 -0.37 3.78
CA PRO A 124 12.50 -1.76 3.40
C PRO A 124 13.34 -1.89 2.11
N GLU A 125 14.23 -2.88 2.05
CA GLU A 125 14.97 -3.16 0.80
C GLU A 125 14.09 -3.91 -0.22
N GLY A 126 13.27 -4.83 0.26
CA GLY A 126 12.35 -5.62 -0.53
C GLY A 126 10.98 -5.75 0.12
N LEU A 127 10.00 -6.15 -0.69
CA LEU A 127 8.66 -6.42 -0.23
C LEU A 127 7.99 -7.53 -1.03
N VAL A 128 7.12 -8.29 -0.36
CA VAL A 128 6.19 -9.25 -0.99
C VAL A 128 4.79 -8.93 -0.51
N ALA A 129 3.93 -8.54 -1.44
CA ALA A 129 2.53 -8.24 -1.20
C ALA A 129 1.63 -9.35 -1.72
N GLY A 130 0.58 -9.70 -0.98
CA GLY A 130 -0.27 -10.84 -1.28
C GLY A 130 -1.59 -10.87 -0.53
N TRP A 131 -2.49 -11.71 -1.02
CA TRP A 131 -3.80 -11.93 -0.39
C TRP A 131 -3.67 -12.92 0.77
N VAL A 132 -4.41 -12.68 1.86
CA VAL A 132 -4.52 -13.64 2.97
C VAL A 132 -5.92 -14.24 2.94
N SER A 133 -6.01 -15.45 2.39
CA SER A 133 -7.25 -16.23 2.32
C SER A 133 -6.94 -17.64 2.79
N GLY A 134 -7.00 -17.84 4.11
CA GLY A 134 -6.47 -19.02 4.82
C GLY A 134 -4.94 -19.03 4.88
N VAL A 135 -4.29 -19.01 3.72
CA VAL A 135 -2.82 -18.90 3.57
C VAL A 135 -2.45 -17.64 2.80
N PHE A 136 -1.22 -17.16 3.03
CA PHE A 136 -0.65 -16.04 2.28
C PHE A 136 -0.36 -16.47 0.83
N LYS A 137 -0.91 -15.74 -0.13
CA LYS A 137 -0.73 -15.96 -1.56
C LYS A 137 -0.04 -14.74 -2.18
N PRO A 138 1.26 -14.84 -2.54
CA PRO A 138 1.99 -13.75 -3.18
C PRO A 138 1.27 -13.27 -4.44
N PHE A 139 1.20 -11.96 -4.59
CA PHE A 139 0.59 -11.26 -5.73
C PHE A 139 1.60 -10.36 -6.44
N PHE A 140 2.48 -9.71 -5.67
CA PHE A 140 3.48 -8.78 -6.16
C PHE A 140 4.75 -8.87 -5.30
N GLU A 141 5.91 -8.82 -5.95
CA GLU A 141 7.21 -8.76 -5.30
C GLU A 141 8.01 -7.62 -5.92
N ALA A 142 8.70 -6.85 -5.08
CA ALA A 142 9.52 -5.74 -5.53
C ALA A 142 10.73 -5.52 -4.63
N ARG A 143 11.74 -4.86 -5.23
CA ARG A 143 12.90 -4.31 -4.55
C ARG A 143 12.91 -2.80 -4.71
N ILE A 144 13.18 -2.07 -3.64
CA ILE A 144 13.37 -0.62 -3.71
C ILE A 144 14.80 -0.34 -4.17
N ALA A 145 14.93 0.15 -5.41
CA ALA A 145 16.23 0.45 -6.01
C ALA A 145 16.73 1.87 -5.69
N SER A 146 15.82 2.83 -5.57
CA SER A 146 16.13 4.25 -5.34
C SER A 146 14.92 5.00 -4.80
N ILE A 147 15.16 6.07 -4.05
CA ILE A 147 14.15 7.05 -3.64
C ILE A 147 14.58 8.43 -4.14
N ALA A 148 13.63 9.16 -4.74
CA ALA A 148 13.81 10.56 -5.11
C ALA A 148 12.63 11.38 -4.56
N GLY A 149 12.93 12.58 -4.06
CA GLY A 149 11.88 13.56 -3.77
C GLY A 149 11.23 14.01 -5.08
N ILE A 150 9.92 14.14 -5.07
CA ILE A 150 9.18 14.70 -6.20
C ILE A 150 8.90 16.16 -5.86
N SER A 151 9.52 17.09 -6.59
CA SER A 151 9.08 18.49 -6.55
C SER A 151 7.73 18.57 -7.26
N VAL A 152 6.67 18.80 -6.50
CA VAL A 152 5.36 19.14 -7.07
C VAL A 152 5.38 20.66 -7.31
N PRO A 153 5.12 21.13 -8.54
CA PRO A 153 5.01 22.55 -8.84
C PRO A 153 3.81 23.22 -8.16
#